data_AF-A0AAE5WSG9-F1
#
_entry.id   AF-A0AAE5WSG9-F1
#
_cell.length_a   1.000
_cell.length_b   1.000
_cell.length_c   1.000
_cell.angle_alpha   90.00
_cell.angle_beta   90.00
_cell.angle_gamma   90.00
#
_symmetry.space_group_name_H-M   'P 1'
#
loop_
_entity.id
_entity.type
_entity.pdbx_description
1 polymer ?
#
loop_
_entity_poly.entity_id
_entity_poly.type
_entity_poly.pdbx_seq_one_letter_code
_entity_poly.pdbx_strand_id
1 'polypeptide(L)'
;MLRTTFKFAGRTARGRIAGGLVVAVLSLLATALPAAAQLAFSPDCRNHQPIAVAPPQDAILFTKQPAPHPNGTASIFAINGLDTYVIPQGANSCVVAAPHANDNYCFIARNDNTIDGVGFAAIRNPGGLTACQ
;
A
#
# COMPACT_ATOMS: atom_id res chain seq x y z
N MET A 1 -64.24 15.67 -33.59
CA MET A 1 -63.06 15.85 -34.48
C MET A 1 -62.84 17.35 -34.68
N LEU A 2 -61.82 17.93 -34.07
CA LEU A 2 -60.91 18.86 -34.76
C LEU A 2 -59.72 19.14 -33.83
N ARG A 3 -58.56 18.57 -34.18
CA ARG A 3 -57.27 18.87 -33.57
C ARG A 3 -56.73 20.12 -34.25
N THR A 4 -56.22 21.05 -33.45
CA THR A 4 -55.33 22.10 -33.94
C THR A 4 -54.21 22.28 -32.94
N THR A 5 -53.06 21.71 -33.26
CA THR A 5 -51.80 21.86 -32.55
C THR A 5 -50.97 22.90 -33.29
N PHE A 6 -50.50 23.97 -32.66
CA PHE A 6 -49.26 24.63 -33.10
C PHE A 6 -48.52 25.36 -31.96
N LYS A 7 -47.32 24.82 -31.70
CA LYS A 7 -46.01 25.42 -31.39
C LYS A 7 -45.84 26.42 -30.25
N PHE A 8 -44.98 25.98 -29.31
CA PHE A 8 -44.18 26.75 -28.36
C PHE A 8 -43.34 27.85 -29.03
N ALA A 9 -43.32 29.03 -28.40
CA ALA A 9 -42.12 29.86 -28.28
C ALA A 9 -42.32 30.96 -27.22
N GLY A 10 -41.45 30.96 -26.20
CA GLY A 10 -40.88 32.18 -25.65
C GLY A 10 -41.65 32.94 -24.56
N ARG A 11 -41.26 32.70 -23.30
CA ARG A 11 -41.15 33.67 -22.18
C ARG A 11 -40.49 32.93 -21.02
N THR A 12 -39.51 33.45 -20.30
CA THR A 12 -39.42 34.78 -19.70
C THR A 12 -37.96 35.10 -19.29
N ALA A 13 -37.69 36.41 -19.23
CA ALA A 13 -36.44 37.06 -18.86
C ALA A 13 -36.07 36.98 -17.36
N ARG A 14 -34.92 37.60 -17.02
CA ARG A 14 -34.44 38.10 -15.70
C ARG A 14 -33.53 37.10 -14.97
N GLY A 15 -32.26 37.31 -14.67
CA GLY A 15 -31.37 38.46 -14.69
C GLY A 15 -30.67 38.57 -13.32
N ARG A 16 -29.34 38.38 -13.24
CA ARG A 16 -28.35 39.09 -12.37
C ARG A 16 -27.02 38.32 -12.26
N ILE A 17 -25.99 38.96 -12.83
CA ILE A 17 -24.57 39.11 -12.42
C ILE A 17 -23.97 38.09 -11.44
N ALA A 18 -22.97 37.36 -11.92
CA ALA A 18 -21.68 37.08 -11.27
C ALA A 18 -20.76 36.48 -12.35
N GLY A 19 -19.67 37.13 -12.74
CA GLY A 19 -18.39 36.96 -12.06
C GLY A 19 -17.73 35.69 -12.58
N GLY A 20 -16.83 35.83 -13.57
CA GLY A 20 -16.25 34.70 -14.29
C GLY A 20 -15.30 33.83 -13.47
N LEU A 21 -15.07 32.61 -13.94
CA LEU A 21 -13.77 31.95 -13.91
C LEU A 21 -13.80 30.74 -14.85
N VAL A 22 -12.95 30.76 -15.86
CA VAL A 22 -12.55 29.56 -16.61
C VAL A 22 -11.67 28.74 -15.69
N VAL A 23 -12.08 27.51 -15.36
CA VAL A 23 -11.15 26.47 -14.91
C VAL A 23 -11.63 25.12 -15.46
N ALA A 24 -11.00 24.70 -16.54
CA ALA A 24 -10.89 23.30 -16.89
C ALA A 24 -9.95 22.62 -15.88
N VAL A 25 -10.39 21.57 -15.19
CA VAL A 25 -9.47 20.60 -14.59
C VAL A 25 -10.04 19.20 -14.78
N LEU A 26 -9.36 18.46 -15.64
CA LEU A 26 -9.37 17.00 -15.67
C LEU A 26 -9.11 16.48 -14.25
N SER A 27 -10.06 15.78 -13.65
CA SER A 27 -9.73 14.88 -12.54
C SER A 27 -9.50 13.51 -13.15
N LEU A 28 -8.30 13.35 -13.70
CA LEU A 28 -7.68 12.04 -13.89
C LEU A 28 -7.86 11.28 -12.58
N LEU A 29 -8.64 10.20 -12.61
CA LEU A 29 -8.50 9.12 -11.64
C LEU A 29 -7.12 8.51 -11.88
N ALA A 30 -6.09 9.21 -11.41
CA ALA A 30 -4.81 8.59 -11.13
C ALA A 30 -5.12 7.59 -10.03
N THR A 31 -5.39 6.36 -10.43
CA THR A 31 -5.11 5.21 -9.58
C THR A 31 -3.62 5.28 -9.31
N ALA A 32 -3.23 6.06 -8.31
CA ALA A 32 -1.93 5.93 -7.69
C ALA A 32 -1.88 4.46 -7.28
N LEU A 33 -1.15 3.66 -8.07
CA LEU A 33 -0.69 2.38 -7.58
C LEU A 33 -0.09 2.68 -6.21
N PRO A 34 -0.48 1.95 -5.15
CA PRO A 34 0.11 2.19 -3.86
C PRO A 34 1.61 2.08 -4.06
N ALA A 35 2.35 3.12 -3.65
CA ALA A 35 3.78 2.99 -3.46
C ALA A 35 4.01 1.67 -2.74
N ALA A 36 4.90 0.82 -3.27
CA ALA A 36 5.13 -0.52 -2.72
C ALA A 36 5.14 -0.44 -1.20
N ALA A 37 4.20 -1.15 -0.55
CA ALA A 37 3.98 -0.99 0.87
C ALA A 37 5.28 -1.41 1.58
N GLN A 38 5.89 -0.45 2.28
CA GLN A 38 7.20 -0.60 2.87
C GLN A 38 7.17 -0.17 4.33
N LEU A 39 7.82 -0.96 5.17
CA LEU A 39 8.11 -0.64 6.55
C LEU A 39 9.34 0.28 6.55
N ALA A 40 9.14 1.52 6.98
CA ALA A 40 10.26 2.43 7.22
C ALA A 40 10.99 2.02 8.51
N PHE A 41 12.29 2.30 8.56
CA PHE A 41 13.10 1.99 9.73
C PHE A 41 12.62 2.75 10.96
N SER A 42 12.29 2.00 12.02
CA SER A 42 11.73 2.50 13.27
C SER A 42 12.16 1.59 14.42
N PRO A 43 13.34 1.84 15.04
CA PRO A 43 13.89 0.97 16.08
C PRO A 43 12.99 0.83 17.30
N ASP A 44 12.26 1.88 17.66
CA ASP A 44 11.31 1.89 18.79
C ASP A 44 9.88 1.46 18.39
N CYS A 45 9.72 0.91 17.18
CA CYS A 45 8.44 0.44 16.61
C CYS A 45 7.30 1.49 16.64
N ARG A 46 7.63 2.79 16.57
CA ARG A 46 6.65 3.89 16.53
C ARG A 46 6.00 4.05 15.17
N ASN A 47 6.72 3.69 14.10
CA ASN A 47 6.18 3.61 12.75
C ASN A 47 5.94 2.14 12.41
N HIS A 48 4.69 1.71 12.50
CA HIS A 48 4.26 0.36 12.17
C HIS A 48 3.15 0.41 11.11
N GLN A 49 3.01 -0.67 10.35
CA GLN A 49 1.96 -0.81 9.35
C GLN A 49 1.19 -2.11 9.57
N PRO A 50 -0.15 -2.09 9.50
CA PRO A 50 -0.93 -3.30 9.49
C PRO A 50 -0.69 -4.06 8.19
N ILE A 51 -0.48 -5.37 8.29
CA ILE A 51 -0.44 -6.28 7.15
C ILE A 51 -1.60 -7.26 7.31
N ALA A 52 -2.59 -7.11 6.43
CA ALA A 52 -3.73 -8.01 6.38
C ALA A 52 -3.39 -9.20 5.47
N VAL A 53 -3.53 -10.41 6.00
CA VAL A 53 -3.41 -11.67 5.27
C VAL A 53 -4.75 -12.37 5.32
N ALA A 54 -5.49 -12.29 4.21
CA ALA A 54 -6.76 -12.95 4.03
C ALA A 54 -6.62 -14.09 3.01
N PRO A 55 -7.47 -15.12 3.03
CA PRO A 55 -7.46 -16.14 1.99
C PRO A 55 -7.63 -15.53 0.58
N PRO A 56 -6.90 -16.02 -0.43
CA PRO A 56 -6.08 -17.24 -0.45
C PRO A 56 -4.62 -17.06 0.00
N GLN A 57 -4.22 -15.88 0.48
CA GLN A 57 -2.90 -15.65 1.03
C GLN A 57 -2.76 -16.32 2.40
N ASP A 58 -1.58 -16.86 2.67
CA ASP A 58 -1.24 -17.62 3.89
C ASP A 58 0.13 -17.23 4.47
N ALA A 59 0.83 -16.31 3.80
CA ALA A 59 2.18 -15.90 4.17
C ALA A 59 2.45 -14.42 3.83
N ILE A 60 3.51 -13.89 4.41
CA ILE A 60 4.03 -12.56 4.11
C ILE A 60 5.45 -12.70 3.55
N LEU A 61 5.69 -12.10 2.40
CA LEU A 61 7.02 -11.95 1.83
C LEU A 61 7.59 -10.60 2.27
N PHE A 62 8.68 -10.62 3.03
CA PHE A 62 9.47 -9.43 3.36
C PHE A 62 10.66 -9.32 2.41
N THR A 63 10.95 -8.11 1.93
CA THR A 63 12.02 -7.85 0.96
C THR A 63 12.77 -6.58 1.36
N LYS A 64 14.09 -6.65 1.50
CA LYS A 64 14.93 -5.46 1.73
C LYS A 64 14.82 -4.51 0.53
N GLN A 65 14.70 -3.22 0.82
CA GLN A 65 14.68 -2.17 -0.19
C GLN A 65 15.95 -1.31 -0.11
N PRO A 66 16.47 -0.83 -1.24
CA PRO A 66 16.04 -1.14 -2.61
C PRO A 66 16.37 -2.59 -3.01
N ALA A 67 15.45 -3.29 -3.69
CA ALA A 67 15.70 -4.65 -4.15
C ALA A 67 16.46 -4.68 -5.49
N PRO A 68 17.46 -5.57 -5.69
CA PRO A 68 18.01 -6.53 -4.72
C PRO A 68 18.97 -5.87 -3.72
N HIS A 69 18.97 -6.37 -2.48
CA HIS A 69 19.87 -5.95 -1.41
C HIS A 69 20.42 -7.17 -0.64
N PRO A 70 21.53 -7.78 -1.10
CA PRO A 70 22.09 -8.96 -0.45
C PRO A 70 22.88 -8.63 0.81
N ASN A 71 23.25 -7.37 1.04
CA ASN A 71 24.08 -6.98 2.16
C ASN A 71 23.25 -6.79 3.43
N GLY A 72 23.94 -6.92 4.57
CA GLY A 72 23.34 -6.72 5.89
C GLY A 72 22.16 -7.62 6.23
N THR A 73 21.54 -7.33 7.36
CA THR A 73 20.35 -7.98 7.90
C THR A 73 19.27 -6.92 8.10
N ALA A 74 18.01 -7.36 8.01
CA ALA A 74 16.86 -6.52 8.34
C ALA A 74 15.93 -7.29 9.27
N SER A 75 15.59 -6.71 10.42
CA SER A 75 14.74 -7.33 11.44
C SER A 75 13.39 -6.64 11.50
N ILE A 76 12.33 -7.41 11.32
CA ILE A 76 10.95 -6.98 11.38
C ILE A 76 10.34 -7.54 12.67
N PHE A 77 9.64 -6.72 13.43
CA PHE A 77 8.92 -7.15 14.61
C PHE A 77 7.42 -7.18 14.34
N ALA A 78 6.77 -8.28 14.72
CA ALA A 78 5.33 -8.46 14.70
C ALA A 78 4.76 -8.12 16.09
N ILE A 79 3.89 -7.12 16.16
CA ILE A 79 3.45 -6.55 17.43
C ILE A 79 2.50 -7.49 18.18
N ASN A 80 1.54 -8.10 17.48
CA ASN A 80 0.59 -9.01 18.12
C ASN A 80 1.16 -10.42 18.26
N GLY A 81 1.94 -10.88 17.28
CA GLY A 81 2.66 -12.16 17.35
C GLY A 81 3.81 -12.18 18.36
N LEU A 82 4.32 -11.00 18.76
CA LEU A 82 5.49 -10.84 19.63
C LEU A 82 6.76 -11.55 19.11
N ASP A 83 6.84 -11.73 17.80
CA ASP A 83 7.94 -12.39 17.11
C ASP A 83 8.83 -11.38 16.38
N THR A 84 10.12 -11.71 16.26
CA THR A 84 11.06 -10.99 15.39
C THR A 84 11.46 -11.88 14.23
N TYR A 85 11.34 -11.37 13.02
CA TYR A 85 11.71 -12.03 11.78
C TYR A 85 12.91 -11.35 11.15
N VAL A 86 13.94 -12.11 10.80
CA VAL A 86 15.17 -11.56 10.23
C VAL A 86 15.32 -11.99 8.77
N ILE A 87 15.48 -11.02 7.87
CA ILE A 87 16.02 -11.26 6.54
C ILE A 87 17.55 -11.34 6.69
N PRO A 88 18.17 -12.52 6.52
CA PRO A 88 19.60 -12.69 6.78
C PRO A 88 20.47 -11.99 5.73
N GLN A 89 21.76 -11.86 6.02
CA GLN A 89 22.76 -11.46 5.04
C GLN A 89 22.88 -12.52 3.94
N GLY A 90 23.05 -12.07 2.71
CA GLY A 90 23.03 -12.90 1.50
C GLY A 90 21.63 -13.12 0.92
N ALA A 91 20.57 -12.83 1.68
CA ALA A 91 19.19 -12.91 1.20
C ALA A 91 18.62 -11.51 0.92
N ASN A 92 17.87 -11.39 -0.17
CA ASN A 92 17.14 -10.17 -0.53
C ASN A 92 15.76 -10.13 0.15
N SER A 93 15.18 -11.31 0.39
CA SER A 93 13.83 -11.49 0.88
C SER A 93 13.73 -12.75 1.73
N CYS A 94 12.69 -12.83 2.54
CA CYS A 94 12.32 -14.04 3.25
C CYS A 94 10.80 -14.10 3.45
N VAL A 95 10.28 -15.30 3.65
CA VAL A 95 8.84 -15.55 3.87
C VAL A 95 8.57 -15.92 5.31
N VAL A 96 7.45 -15.44 5.85
CA VAL A 96 6.89 -15.91 7.12
C VAL A 96 5.49 -16.45 6.89
N ALA A 97 5.12 -17.47 7.65
CA ALA A 97 3.70 -17.80 7.79
C ALA A 97 2.99 -16.61 8.45
N ALA A 98 1.73 -16.39 8.12
CA ALA A 98 0.92 -15.33 8.73
C ALA A 98 -0.06 -15.94 9.76
N PRO A 99 0.39 -16.27 10.98
CA PRO A 99 -0.48 -16.88 11.99
C PRO A 99 -1.59 -15.92 12.44
N HIS A 100 -1.36 -14.62 12.30
CA HIS A 100 -2.31 -13.57 12.61
C HIS A 100 -2.73 -12.86 11.34
N ALA A 101 -4.02 -12.98 10.99
CA ALA A 101 -4.56 -12.41 9.75
C ALA A 101 -4.49 -10.88 9.67
N ASN A 102 -4.33 -10.17 10.79
CA ASN A 102 -4.25 -8.71 10.85
C ASN A 102 -3.26 -8.30 11.95
N ASP A 103 -1.96 -8.44 11.68
CA ASP A 103 -0.92 -8.00 12.61
C ASP A 103 -0.28 -6.69 12.13
N ASN A 104 0.30 -5.95 13.08
CA ASN A 104 1.09 -4.75 12.83
C ASN A 104 2.58 -5.12 12.84
N TYR A 105 3.30 -4.61 11.87
CA TYR A 105 4.72 -4.89 11.70
C TYR A 105 5.54 -3.60 11.69
N CYS A 106 6.77 -3.67 12.20
CA CYS A 106 7.72 -2.56 12.17
C CYS A 106 9.13 -3.06 11.86
N PHE A 107 9.89 -2.26 11.12
CA PHE A 107 11.29 -2.56 10.78
C PHE A 107 12.21 -1.98 11.87
N ILE A 108 12.70 -2.84 12.77
CA ILE A 108 13.30 -2.43 14.04
C ILE A 108 14.83 -2.43 14.07
N ALA A 109 15.49 -3.26 13.25
CA ALA A 109 16.94 -3.32 13.26
C ALA A 109 17.51 -3.56 11.87
N ARG A 110 18.64 -2.91 11.57
CA ARG A 110 19.46 -3.13 10.39
C ARG A 110 20.92 -2.96 10.75
N ASN A 111 21.79 -3.76 10.15
CA ASN A 111 23.24 -3.59 10.28
C ASN A 111 23.89 -3.00 9.00
N ASP A 112 23.08 -2.68 7.99
CA ASP A 112 23.47 -1.95 6.79
C ASP A 112 22.54 -0.75 6.61
N ASN A 113 23.14 0.44 6.59
CA ASN A 113 22.47 1.73 6.57
C ASN A 113 21.83 2.03 5.20
N THR A 114 22.22 1.29 4.17
CA THR A 114 21.70 1.40 2.80
C THR A 114 20.40 0.62 2.59
N ILE A 115 19.93 -0.10 3.61
CA ILE A 115 18.59 -0.70 3.62
C ILE A 115 17.60 0.39 4.00
N ASP A 116 16.94 0.97 3.00
CA ASP A 116 16.00 2.08 3.15
C ASP A 116 14.73 1.68 3.89
N GLY A 117 14.32 0.41 3.73
CA GLY A 117 13.14 -0.15 4.35
C GLY A 117 12.97 -1.62 4.04
N VAL A 118 11.85 -2.18 4.51
CA VAL A 118 11.44 -3.54 4.18
C VAL A 118 10.10 -3.48 3.46
N GLY A 119 10.11 -3.79 2.17
CA GLY A 119 8.89 -4.02 1.39
C GLY A 119 8.19 -5.28 1.87
N PHE A 120 6.86 -5.28 1.82
CA PHE A 120 6.07 -6.44 2.20
C PHE A 120 4.95 -6.73 1.21
N ALA A 121 4.60 -8.01 1.08
CA ALA A 121 3.45 -8.46 0.32
C ALA A 121 2.81 -9.68 0.98
N ALA A 122 1.50 -9.66 1.17
CA ALA A 122 0.75 -10.88 1.48
C ALA A 122 0.72 -11.76 0.23
N ILE A 123 1.17 -13.00 0.35
CA ILE A 123 1.28 -13.95 -0.75
C ILE A 123 0.62 -15.28 -0.39
N ARG A 124 0.29 -16.04 -1.43
CA ARG A 124 0.12 -17.49 -1.29
C ARG A 124 1.52 -18.10 -1.38
N ASN A 125 1.99 -18.76 -0.34
CA ASN A 125 3.31 -19.37 -0.31
C ASN A 125 3.41 -20.45 -1.40
N PRO A 126 4.24 -20.26 -2.44
CA PRO A 126 4.38 -21.26 -3.50
C PRO A 126 5.17 -22.49 -3.06
N GLY A 127 5.77 -22.46 -1.87
CA GLY A 127 6.82 -23.39 -1.45
C GLY A 127 8.16 -23.01 -2.08
N GLY A 128 9.26 -23.34 -1.39
CA GLY A 128 10.62 -23.12 -1.90
C GLY A 128 11.19 -21.71 -1.70
N LEU A 129 10.44 -20.77 -1.11
CA LEU A 129 10.98 -19.49 -0.63
C LEU A 129 11.73 -19.69 0.69
N THR A 130 12.83 -18.94 0.88
CA THR A 130 13.60 -18.96 2.12
C THR A 130 12.78 -18.38 3.27
N ALA A 131 12.64 -19.14 4.36
CA ALA A 131 11.98 -18.64 5.57
C ALA A 131 12.84 -17.56 6.26
N CYS A 132 12.19 -16.62 6.94
CA CYS A 132 12.91 -15.70 7.81
C CYS A 132 13.51 -16.46 9.00
N GLN A 133 14.64 -15.95 9.50
CA GLN A 133 15.29 -16.47 10.72
C GLN A 133 14.64 -15.89 11.97
#